data_AF-A0A966Z310-F1
#
_entry.id   AF-A0A966Z310-F1
#
_cell.length_a   1.000
_cell.length_b   1.000
_cell.length_c   1.000
_cell.angle_alpha   90.00
_cell.angle_beta   90.00
_cell.angle_gamma   90.00
#
_symmetry.space_group_name_H-M   'P 1'
#
loop_
_entity.id
_entity.type
_entity.pdbx_description
1 polymer ?
#
loop_
_entity_poly.entity_id
_entity_poly.type
_entity_poly.pdbx_seq_one_letter_code
_entity_poly.pdbx_strand_id
1 'polypeptide(L)'
;MPRRYWWLLGAAVIVLGSVTLLRAPLTDWRYTAGKNEAIQVRTGQTLDSGKSTATLESRLTGELQIEPNSRLRLVASGDRQQRFELEQGTIHALIWAPPGKFVVDTPVARTIDLGYRHTLQMSKSGEGVLSVDIGWVAFEWQGVESFIPAGASCKTNPNKGPGTPWFTDASPELQSALVAFDAGQGSLEIALRAAGVRDAITVWHLMTRSKGEAPSQAYDVLAELIPLPAEAGREAILAGKSEAIYAAWDALGLGSAEIWRTWKRSW
;
A
#
# COMPACT_ATOMS: atom_id res chain seq x y z
N MET A 1 -4.42 17.50 53.79
CA MET A 1 -4.13 17.90 52.39
C MET A 1 -4.13 16.65 51.50
N PRO A 2 -5.17 16.36 50.69
CA PRO A 2 -5.10 15.27 49.73
C PRO A 2 -4.72 15.80 48.34
N ARG A 3 -3.66 15.23 47.75
CA ARG A 3 -3.22 15.49 46.37
C ARG A 3 -4.24 14.88 45.40
N ARG A 4 -4.95 15.73 44.66
CA ARG A 4 -5.82 15.32 43.54
C ARG A 4 -4.95 14.94 42.34
N TYR A 5 -4.96 13.65 42.00
CA TYR A 5 -4.47 13.17 40.71
C TYR A 5 -5.46 13.59 39.61
N TRP A 6 -5.00 14.40 38.67
CA TRP A 6 -5.71 14.69 37.43
C TRP A 6 -5.41 13.59 36.42
N TRP A 7 -6.35 12.69 36.18
CA TRP A 7 -6.36 11.86 34.98
C TRP A 7 -6.88 12.73 33.84
N LEU A 8 -5.99 13.23 32.97
CA LEU A 8 -6.40 13.83 31.71
C LEU A 8 -6.85 12.71 30.78
N LEU A 9 -8.17 12.52 30.67
CA LEU A 9 -8.78 11.79 29.56
C LEU A 9 -8.43 12.54 28.26
N GLY A 10 -7.56 11.95 27.45
CA GLY A 10 -7.34 12.41 26.08
C GLY A 10 -8.59 12.13 25.26
N ALA A 11 -9.46 13.12 25.11
CA ALA A 11 -10.62 13.02 24.24
C ALA A 11 -10.16 12.98 22.78
N ALA A 12 -10.56 11.95 22.03
CA ALA A 12 -10.53 11.99 20.57
C ALA A 12 -11.45 13.14 20.13
N VAL A 13 -10.89 14.17 19.50
CA VAL A 13 -11.65 15.34 19.06
C VAL A 13 -12.27 15.02 17.70
N ILE A 14 -13.58 14.80 17.69
CA ILE A 14 -14.37 14.86 16.45
C ILE A 14 -14.50 16.34 16.10
N VAL A 15 -13.81 16.79 15.06
CA VAL A 15 -14.02 18.15 14.55
C VAL A 15 -15.43 18.20 13.93
N LEU A 16 -16.33 18.96 14.56
CA LEU A 16 -17.68 19.23 14.07
C LEU A 16 -17.62 19.76 12.63
N GLY A 17 -18.15 18.98 11.70
CA GLY A 17 -18.13 19.27 10.27
C GLY A 17 -18.94 20.50 9.89
N SER A 18 -18.55 21.15 8.80
CA SER A 18 -19.29 22.21 8.13
C SER A 18 -20.72 21.78 7.76
N VAL A 19 -21.64 22.74 7.54
CA VAL A 19 -23.06 22.48 7.18
C VAL A 19 -23.24 21.50 6.00
N THR A 20 -22.25 21.42 5.10
CA THR A 20 -22.18 20.45 4.00
C THR A 20 -22.07 18.99 4.45
N LEU A 21 -21.33 18.70 5.54
CA LEU A 21 -21.18 17.35 6.09
C LEU A 21 -22.49 16.83 6.71
N LEU A 22 -23.32 17.70 7.28
CA LEU A 22 -24.63 17.32 7.83
C LEU A 22 -25.61 16.82 6.77
N ARG A 23 -25.41 17.20 5.50
CA ARG A 23 -26.23 16.74 4.36
C ARG A 23 -25.64 15.55 3.62
N ALA A 24 -24.39 15.17 3.91
CA ALA A 24 -23.74 14.03 3.26
C ALA A 24 -24.41 12.71 3.69
N PRO A 25 -24.53 11.72 2.78
CA PRO A 25 -25.14 10.43 3.11
C PRO A 25 -24.36 9.73 4.22
N LEU A 26 -25.10 9.13 5.14
CA LEU A 26 -24.57 8.15 6.10
C LEU A 26 -24.09 6.94 5.33
N THR A 27 -23.01 6.35 5.81
CA THR A 27 -22.44 5.13 5.24
C THR A 27 -22.67 3.96 6.19
N ASP A 28 -22.35 2.76 5.75
CA ASP A 28 -22.37 1.56 6.58
C ASP A 28 -21.18 1.48 7.54
N TRP A 29 -20.21 2.39 7.41
CA TRP A 29 -19.05 2.48 8.29
C TRP A 29 -19.41 3.02 9.67
N ARG A 30 -18.92 2.32 10.69
CA ARG A 30 -19.05 2.70 12.09
C ARG A 30 -17.67 2.95 12.68
N TYR A 31 -17.49 4.12 13.29
CA TYR A 31 -16.26 4.53 13.96
C TYR A 31 -16.41 4.42 15.48
N THR A 32 -15.44 3.79 16.13
CA THR A 32 -15.38 3.62 17.59
C THR A 32 -13.99 4.04 18.06
N ALA A 33 -13.90 5.01 18.98
CA ALA A 33 -12.63 5.46 19.55
C ALA A 33 -12.58 5.19 21.06
N GLY A 34 -11.57 4.46 21.52
CA GLY A 34 -11.44 4.07 22.94
C GLY A 34 -12.68 3.33 23.46
N LYS A 35 -13.31 3.86 24.51
CA LYS A 35 -14.54 3.29 25.13
C LYS A 35 -15.83 3.98 24.70
N ASN A 36 -15.77 4.83 23.68
CA ASN A 36 -16.94 5.59 23.23
C ASN A 36 -17.89 4.69 22.45
N GLU A 37 -19.17 5.09 22.36
CA GLU A 37 -20.12 4.42 21.49
C GLU A 37 -19.77 4.60 20.01
N ALA A 38 -20.09 3.58 19.21
CA ALA A 38 -19.85 3.57 17.78
C ALA A 38 -20.76 4.57 17.05
N ILE A 39 -20.16 5.51 16.33
CA ILE A 39 -20.88 6.50 15.51
C ILE A 39 -20.87 6.10 14.03
N GLN A 40 -21.95 6.39 13.30
CA GLN A 40 -21.94 6.24 11.84
C GLN A 40 -21.12 7.36 11.19
N VAL A 41 -20.34 6.99 10.18
CA VAL A 41 -19.49 7.91 9.44
C VAL A 41 -20.23 8.46 8.23
N ARG A 42 -19.93 9.70 7.87
CA ARG A 42 -20.43 10.33 6.64
C ARG A 42 -19.33 10.46 5.61
N THR A 43 -19.72 10.42 4.34
CA THR A 43 -18.80 10.79 3.25
C THR A 43 -18.29 12.22 3.47
N GLY A 44 -16.98 12.41 3.29
CA GLY A 44 -16.25 13.64 3.52
C GLY A 44 -15.73 13.81 4.95
N GLN A 45 -16.16 13.00 5.92
CA GLN A 45 -15.81 13.14 7.33
C GLN A 45 -14.36 12.73 7.58
N THR A 46 -13.63 13.57 8.32
CA THR A 46 -12.31 13.25 8.86
C THR A 46 -12.43 12.68 10.27
N LEU A 47 -11.68 11.63 10.53
CA LEU A 47 -11.62 10.86 11.76
C LEU A 47 -10.20 10.99 12.31
N ASP A 48 -10.10 11.42 13.56
CA ASP A 48 -8.84 11.61 14.27
C ASP A 48 -8.84 10.69 15.49
N SER A 49 -7.83 9.82 15.57
CA SER A 49 -7.71 8.87 16.68
C SER A 49 -7.13 9.51 17.95
N GLY A 50 -6.58 10.72 17.85
CA GLY A 50 -5.97 11.43 18.97
C GLY A 50 -4.88 10.58 19.63
N LYS A 51 -4.98 10.37 20.94
CA LYS A 51 -4.04 9.51 21.70
C LYS A 51 -4.53 8.09 21.91
N SER A 52 -5.66 7.72 21.31
CA SER A 52 -6.30 6.42 21.52
C SER A 52 -6.29 5.62 20.22
N THR A 53 -6.42 4.30 20.35
CA THR A 53 -6.79 3.48 19.20
C THR A 53 -8.26 3.72 18.85
N ALA A 54 -8.58 3.49 17.59
CA ALA A 54 -9.94 3.48 17.10
C ALA A 54 -10.16 2.35 16.10
N THR A 55 -11.42 2.02 15.85
CA THR A 55 -11.81 1.01 14.86
C THR A 55 -12.84 1.61 13.91
N LEU A 56 -12.71 1.28 12.62
CA LEU A 56 -13.73 1.47 11.60
C LEU A 56 -14.24 0.12 11.11
N GLU A 57 -15.54 -0.09 11.13
CA GLU A 57 -16.15 -1.35 10.71
C GLU A 57 -17.25 -1.13 9.68
N SER A 58 -17.20 -1.89 8.59
CA SER A 58 -18.27 -2.04 7.61
C SER A 58 -18.49 -3.53 7.39
N ARG A 59 -19.71 -4.03 7.64
CA ARG A 59 -20.06 -5.45 7.44
C ARG A 59 -19.85 -5.92 6.01
N LEU A 60 -19.94 -5.01 5.04
CA LEU A 60 -19.83 -5.34 3.61
C LEU A 60 -18.40 -5.24 3.09
N THR A 61 -17.53 -4.52 3.80
CA THR A 61 -16.21 -4.16 3.29
C THR A 61 -15.05 -4.73 4.09
N GLY A 62 -15.02 -4.45 5.39
CA GLY A 62 -13.81 -4.66 6.16
C GLY A 62 -13.82 -4.01 7.53
N GLU A 63 -12.72 -4.24 8.24
CA GLU A 63 -12.37 -3.60 9.51
C GLU A 63 -11.03 -2.88 9.34
N LEU A 64 -10.94 -1.65 9.86
CA LEU A 64 -9.69 -0.92 10.00
C LEU A 64 -9.43 -0.69 11.49
N GLN A 65 -8.30 -1.17 11.98
CA GLN A 65 -7.76 -0.74 13.26
C GLN A 65 -6.88 0.48 13.00
N ILE A 66 -7.11 1.54 13.75
CA ILE A 66 -6.48 2.84 13.58
C ILE A 66 -5.66 3.11 14.83
N GLU A 67 -4.35 3.21 14.66
CA GLU A 67 -3.43 3.49 15.76
C GLU A 67 -3.55 4.94 16.25
N PRO A 68 -3.08 5.26 17.46
CA PRO A 68 -3.00 6.64 17.94
C PRO A 68 -2.25 7.56 16.96
N ASN A 69 -2.64 8.83 16.98
CA ASN A 69 -2.09 9.92 16.17
C ASN A 69 -2.31 9.74 14.66
N SER A 70 -3.40 9.08 14.29
CA SER A 70 -3.78 8.83 12.90
C SER A 70 -4.94 9.71 12.47
N ARG A 71 -4.93 10.09 11.19
CA ARG A 71 -5.93 10.96 10.59
C ARG A 71 -6.39 10.40 9.26
N LEU A 72 -7.63 9.96 9.23
CA LEU A 72 -8.24 9.29 8.09
C LEU A 72 -9.50 10.03 7.65
N ARG A 73 -9.71 10.19 6.35
CA ARG A 73 -10.92 10.80 5.80
C ARG A 73 -11.65 9.80 4.92
N LEU A 74 -12.96 9.65 5.13
CA LEU A 74 -13.80 8.87 4.21
C LEU A 74 -14.13 9.75 3.00
N VAL A 75 -13.53 9.45 1.84
CA VAL A 75 -13.67 10.26 0.61
C VAL A 75 -14.89 9.83 -0.20
N ALA A 76 -15.13 8.53 -0.30
CA ALA A 76 -16.30 7.98 -0.98
C ALA A 76 -16.71 6.63 -0.38
N SER A 77 -18.01 6.36 -0.35
CA SER A 77 -18.57 5.08 0.07
C SER A 77 -19.74 4.71 -0.84
N GLY A 78 -19.67 3.55 -1.47
CA GLY A 78 -20.72 3.03 -2.34
C GLY A 78 -20.36 1.68 -2.96
N ASP A 79 -21.22 1.18 -3.85
CA ASP A 79 -21.10 -0.18 -4.39
C ASP A 79 -19.83 -0.39 -5.24
N ARG A 80 -19.35 0.68 -5.88
CA ARG A 80 -18.15 0.64 -6.74
C ARG A 80 -16.85 0.71 -5.95
N GLN A 81 -16.82 1.53 -4.90
CA GLN A 81 -15.60 1.79 -4.13
C GLN A 81 -15.89 2.27 -2.70
N GLN A 82 -14.98 1.94 -1.81
CA GLN A 82 -14.84 2.41 -0.45
C GLN A 82 -13.47 3.08 -0.39
N ARG A 83 -13.46 4.41 -0.47
CA ARG A 83 -12.25 5.20 -0.67
C ARG A 83 -11.98 6.07 0.54
N PHE A 84 -10.80 5.89 1.12
CA PHE A 84 -10.28 6.69 2.22
C PHE A 84 -9.06 7.48 1.77
N GLU A 85 -8.71 8.49 2.56
CA GLU A 85 -7.46 9.22 2.49
C GLU A 85 -6.78 9.13 3.86
N LEU A 86 -5.55 8.61 3.90
CA LEU A 86 -4.71 8.58 5.09
C LEU A 86 -3.71 9.74 5.03
N GLU A 87 -4.00 10.80 5.77
CA GLU A 87 -3.13 11.98 5.84
C GLU A 87 -1.85 11.67 6.64
N GLN A 88 -1.99 10.89 7.72
CA GLN A 88 -0.89 10.42 8.57
C GLN A 88 -1.34 9.31 9.52
N GLY A 89 -0.38 8.62 10.12
CA GLY A 89 -0.56 7.61 11.17
C GLY A 89 -0.47 6.19 10.61
N THR A 90 -1.10 5.25 11.30
CA THR A 90 -1.07 3.83 10.94
C THR A 90 -2.47 3.24 10.95
N ILE A 91 -2.78 2.48 9.90
CA ILE A 91 -3.97 1.65 9.84
C ILE A 91 -3.57 0.19 9.60
N HIS A 92 -4.27 -0.73 10.26
CA HIS A 92 -4.26 -2.15 9.95
C HIS A 92 -5.61 -2.49 9.31
N ALA A 93 -5.58 -2.86 8.04
CA ALA A 93 -6.78 -3.14 7.26
C ALA A 93 -7.00 -4.65 7.16
N LEU A 94 -8.21 -5.10 7.46
CA LEU A 94 -8.71 -6.44 7.19
C LEU A 94 -9.93 -6.31 6.27
N ILE A 95 -9.75 -6.64 4.99
CA ILE A 95 -10.71 -6.39 3.92
C ILE A 95 -11.24 -7.72 3.37
N TRP A 96 -12.57 -7.87 3.38
CA TRP A 96 -13.28 -9.01 2.79
C TRP A 96 -14.23 -8.60 1.66
N ALA A 97 -14.27 -7.32 1.29
CA ALA A 97 -14.87 -6.89 0.03
C ALA A 97 -14.20 -7.60 -1.16
N PRO A 98 -14.89 -7.67 -2.31
CA PRO A 98 -14.23 -8.01 -3.56
C PRO A 98 -12.96 -7.17 -3.75
N PRO A 99 -11.89 -7.73 -4.35
CA PRO A 99 -10.65 -7.01 -4.66
C PRO A 99 -10.93 -5.64 -5.29
N GLY A 100 -10.02 -4.69 -5.18
CA GLY A 100 -10.08 -3.37 -5.81
C GLY A 100 -11.19 -2.42 -5.35
N LYS A 101 -12.10 -2.87 -4.48
CA LYS A 101 -13.15 -1.99 -3.92
C LYS A 101 -12.66 -1.11 -2.79
N PHE A 102 -11.65 -1.53 -2.03
CA PHE A 102 -11.12 -0.75 -0.93
C PHE A 102 -9.84 -0.01 -1.36
N VAL A 103 -9.87 1.32 -1.21
CA VAL A 103 -8.81 2.21 -1.69
C VAL A 103 -8.42 3.17 -0.60
N VAL A 104 -7.11 3.38 -0.43
CA VAL A 104 -6.57 4.39 0.47
C VAL A 104 -5.62 5.28 -0.32
N ASP A 105 -5.99 6.54 -0.52
CA ASP A 105 -5.04 7.54 -0.99
C ASP A 105 -4.13 7.95 0.16
N THR A 106 -2.88 8.22 -0.17
CA THR A 106 -1.86 8.80 0.71
C THR A 106 -1.29 10.06 0.04
N PRO A 107 -0.49 10.87 0.74
CA PRO A 107 0.11 12.06 0.14
C PRO A 107 0.95 11.79 -1.12
N VAL A 108 1.46 10.56 -1.28
CA VAL A 108 2.44 10.23 -2.32
C VAL A 108 2.06 9.03 -3.16
N ALA A 109 0.93 8.37 -2.94
CA ALA A 109 0.51 7.19 -3.70
C ALA A 109 -0.91 6.74 -3.36
N ARG A 110 -1.49 5.90 -4.21
CA ARG A 110 -2.78 5.25 -3.99
C ARG A 110 -2.61 3.76 -3.75
N THR A 111 -3.10 3.31 -2.61
CA THR A 111 -3.20 1.89 -2.24
C THR A 111 -4.54 1.33 -2.73
N ILE A 112 -4.49 0.25 -3.49
CA ILE A 112 -5.65 -0.52 -3.95
C ILE A 112 -5.54 -1.91 -3.34
N ASP A 113 -6.42 -2.21 -2.38
CA ASP A 113 -6.46 -3.51 -1.73
C ASP A 113 -7.01 -4.54 -2.72
N LEU A 114 -6.26 -5.60 -2.98
CA LEU A 114 -6.66 -6.69 -3.86
C LEU A 114 -7.09 -7.94 -3.07
N GLY A 115 -7.44 -7.74 -1.79
CA GLY A 115 -7.93 -8.72 -0.85
C GLY A 115 -6.96 -8.97 0.32
N TYR A 116 -7.57 -9.15 1.50
CA TYR A 116 -7.05 -9.63 2.79
C TYR A 116 -6.53 -8.58 3.77
N ARG A 117 -5.22 -8.60 4.09
CA ARG A 117 -4.72 -7.93 5.28
C ARG A 117 -3.40 -7.24 5.03
N HIS A 118 -3.37 -5.96 5.34
CA HIS A 118 -2.19 -5.13 5.19
C HIS A 118 -2.14 -4.04 6.25
N THR A 119 -0.93 -3.54 6.50
CA THR A 119 -0.67 -2.38 7.36
C THR A 119 -0.14 -1.25 6.50
N LEU A 120 -0.72 -0.05 6.64
CA LEU A 120 -0.25 1.15 6.00
C LEU A 120 0.11 2.19 7.05
N GLN A 121 1.37 2.59 7.07
CA GLN A 121 1.89 3.66 7.91
C GLN A 121 2.34 4.83 7.03
N MET A 122 1.97 6.04 7.42
CA MET A 122 2.26 7.25 6.67
C MET A 122 2.59 8.42 7.59
N SER A 123 3.63 9.18 7.26
CA SER A 123 3.93 10.48 7.86
C SER A 123 3.26 11.59 7.05
N LYS A 124 3.11 12.79 7.65
CA LYS A 124 2.61 13.96 6.91
C LYS A 124 3.45 14.33 5.68
N SER A 125 4.75 14.00 5.69
CA SER A 125 5.65 14.30 4.57
C SER A 125 5.56 13.29 3.43
N GLY A 126 4.81 12.20 3.59
CA GLY A 126 4.68 11.13 2.61
C GLY A 126 5.69 9.99 2.77
N GLU A 127 6.52 10.00 3.82
CA GLU A 127 7.34 8.84 4.18
C GLU A 127 6.46 7.79 4.87
N GLY A 128 6.64 6.53 4.51
CA GLY A 128 5.73 5.51 4.96
C GLY A 128 6.18 4.11 4.58
N VAL A 129 5.42 3.13 5.06
CA VAL A 129 5.59 1.73 4.72
C VAL A 129 4.23 1.07 4.58
N LEU A 130 4.10 0.27 3.54
CA LEU A 130 2.99 -0.64 3.31
C LEU A 130 3.53 -2.07 3.45
N SER A 131 2.91 -2.86 4.33
CA SER A 131 3.26 -4.27 4.55
C SER A 131 2.03 -5.13 4.35
N VAL A 132 2.16 -6.21 3.58
CA VAL A 132 1.05 -7.11 3.26
C VAL A 132 1.24 -8.41 4.01
N ASP A 133 0.30 -8.75 4.88
CA ASP A 133 0.37 -10.00 5.65
C ASP A 133 -0.18 -11.17 4.83
N ILE A 134 -1.31 -10.94 4.16
CA ILE A 134 -2.05 -11.93 3.39
C ILE A 134 -2.61 -11.23 2.15
N GLY A 135 -2.62 -11.93 1.03
CA GLY A 135 -3.19 -11.45 -0.22
C GLY A 135 -2.25 -10.50 -0.95
N TRP A 136 -2.82 -9.42 -1.49
CA TRP A 136 -2.17 -8.57 -2.48
C TRP A 136 -2.57 -7.12 -2.30
N VAL A 137 -1.62 -6.22 -2.54
CA VAL A 137 -1.90 -4.79 -2.64
C VAL A 137 -1.17 -4.21 -3.83
N ALA A 138 -1.90 -3.42 -4.63
CA ALA A 138 -1.29 -2.57 -5.65
C ALA A 138 -1.09 -1.17 -5.09
N PHE A 139 0.09 -0.60 -5.32
CA PHE A 139 0.45 0.72 -4.86
C PHE A 139 0.96 1.55 -6.03
N GLU A 140 0.28 2.63 -6.37
CA GLU A 140 0.56 3.39 -7.60
C GLU A 140 0.74 4.89 -7.35
N TRP A 141 1.63 5.51 -8.12
CA TRP A 141 1.76 6.96 -8.20
C TRP A 141 2.42 7.40 -9.50
N GLN A 142 1.76 8.25 -10.29
CA GLN A 142 2.31 8.84 -11.53
C GLN A 142 3.00 7.83 -12.47
N GLY A 143 2.42 6.62 -12.60
CA GLY A 143 2.96 5.55 -13.46
C GLY A 143 4.03 4.68 -12.80
N VAL A 144 4.45 4.96 -11.57
CA VAL A 144 5.24 4.05 -10.74
C VAL A 144 4.30 3.12 -9.99
N GLU A 145 4.51 1.81 -10.14
CA GLU A 145 3.64 0.77 -9.60
C GLU A 145 4.45 -0.25 -8.81
N SER A 146 3.91 -0.63 -7.66
CA SER A 146 4.44 -1.67 -6.78
C SER A 146 3.34 -2.66 -6.43
N PHE A 147 3.56 -3.92 -6.81
CA PHE A 147 2.70 -5.05 -6.45
C PHE A 147 3.32 -5.78 -5.27
N ILE A 148 2.59 -5.81 -4.17
CA ILE A 148 3.14 -6.25 -2.89
C ILE A 148 2.41 -7.53 -2.49
N PRO A 149 3.07 -8.71 -2.61
CA PRO A 149 2.53 -9.98 -2.13
C PRO A 149 2.47 -10.04 -0.61
N ALA A 150 1.70 -11.01 -0.12
CA ALA A 150 1.83 -11.52 1.25
C ALA A 150 3.29 -11.77 1.64
N GLY A 151 3.67 -11.29 2.82
CA GLY A 151 5.02 -11.36 3.37
C GLY A 151 5.96 -10.27 2.87
N ALA A 152 5.52 -9.38 1.98
CA ALA A 152 6.34 -8.31 1.43
C ALA A 152 5.94 -6.92 1.94
N SER A 153 6.89 -5.99 1.84
CA SER A 153 6.74 -4.59 2.20
C SER A 153 7.26 -3.68 1.10
N CYS A 154 6.79 -2.44 1.12
CA CYS A 154 7.21 -1.37 0.22
C CYS A 154 7.24 -0.06 1.01
N LYS A 155 8.34 0.68 0.90
CA LYS A 155 8.47 2.03 1.46
C LYS A 155 7.91 3.06 0.49
N THR A 156 7.43 4.19 0.99
CA THR A 156 7.15 5.36 0.14
C THR A 156 8.23 6.41 0.29
N ASN A 157 8.52 7.08 -0.81
CA ASN A 157 9.45 8.20 -0.86
C ASN A 157 8.70 9.49 -1.22
N PRO A 158 8.88 10.58 -0.46
CA PRO A 158 8.33 11.88 -0.80
C PRO A 158 8.64 12.29 -2.25
N ASN A 159 7.62 12.67 -3.00
CA ASN A 159 7.70 13.10 -4.41
C ASN A 159 8.20 12.03 -5.41
N LYS A 160 8.29 10.77 -5.00
CA LYS A 160 8.65 9.64 -5.88
C LYS A 160 7.63 8.51 -5.86
N GLY A 161 6.81 8.46 -4.80
CA GLY A 161 5.75 7.47 -4.64
C GLY A 161 6.26 6.14 -4.10
N PRO A 162 5.70 5.01 -4.53
CA PRO A 162 6.02 3.71 -3.98
C PRO A 162 7.43 3.26 -4.40
N GLY A 163 8.20 2.78 -3.43
CA GLY A 163 9.52 2.16 -3.62
C GLY A 163 9.41 0.73 -4.14
N THR A 164 10.54 0.05 -4.24
CA THR A 164 10.62 -1.32 -4.77
C THR A 164 10.19 -2.31 -3.67
N PRO A 165 9.23 -3.23 -3.92
CA PRO A 165 8.84 -4.21 -2.91
C PRO A 165 9.97 -5.17 -2.56
N TRP A 166 10.04 -5.61 -1.31
CA TRP A 166 10.92 -6.68 -0.84
C TRP A 166 10.17 -7.60 0.12
N PHE A 167 10.53 -8.88 0.19
CA PHE A 167 10.02 -9.76 1.23
C PHE A 167 10.63 -9.39 2.59
N THR A 168 9.85 -9.50 3.66
CA THR A 168 10.27 -9.13 5.03
C THR A 168 11.44 -9.96 5.56
N ASP A 169 11.70 -11.13 4.95
CA ASP A 169 12.84 -12.00 5.21
C ASP A 169 14.06 -11.75 4.27
N ALA A 170 13.99 -10.75 3.38
CA ALA A 170 15.09 -10.35 2.52
C ALA A 170 16.32 -9.91 3.32
N SER A 171 17.52 -10.12 2.75
CA SER A 171 18.78 -9.80 3.43
C SER A 171 18.87 -8.31 3.82
N PRO A 172 19.49 -7.98 4.97
CA PRO A 172 19.73 -6.59 5.36
C PRO A 172 20.49 -5.79 4.28
N GLU A 173 21.37 -6.47 3.54
CA GLU A 173 22.12 -5.92 2.41
C GLU A 173 21.17 -5.49 1.27
N LEU A 174 20.24 -6.37 0.87
CA LEU A 174 19.26 -6.04 -0.17
C LEU A 174 18.34 -4.91 0.29
N GLN A 175 17.80 -4.99 1.51
CA GLN A 175 16.91 -3.95 2.04
C GLN A 175 17.59 -2.57 2.07
N SER A 176 18.85 -2.52 2.50
CA SER A 176 19.63 -1.26 2.53
C SER A 176 19.91 -0.73 1.12
N ALA A 177 20.24 -1.62 0.18
CA ALA A 177 20.48 -1.26 -1.22
C ALA A 177 19.23 -0.70 -1.90
N LEU A 178 18.06 -1.32 -1.66
CA LEU A 178 16.77 -0.86 -2.20
C LEU A 178 16.38 0.50 -1.64
N VAL A 179 16.53 0.72 -0.33
CA VAL A 179 16.25 2.02 0.30
C VAL A 179 17.10 3.13 -0.34
N ALA A 180 18.41 2.89 -0.53
CA ALA A 180 19.28 3.86 -1.17
C ALA A 180 18.92 4.06 -2.65
N PHE A 181 18.63 2.98 -3.38
CA PHE A 181 18.24 3.03 -4.79
C PHE A 181 16.95 3.83 -5.00
N ASP A 182 15.89 3.54 -4.24
CA ASP A 182 14.60 4.24 -4.34
C ASP A 182 14.73 5.72 -3.93
N ALA A 183 15.60 6.02 -2.95
CA ALA A 183 15.96 7.39 -2.58
C ALA A 183 16.76 8.11 -3.68
N GLY A 184 17.25 7.41 -4.71
CA GLY A 184 18.07 7.95 -5.81
C GLY A 184 19.52 8.20 -5.42
N GLN A 185 19.99 7.54 -4.37
CA GLN A 185 21.34 7.67 -3.80
C GLN A 185 22.16 6.38 -3.95
N GLY A 186 21.51 5.27 -4.30
CA GLY A 186 22.10 3.94 -4.40
C GLY A 186 22.30 3.45 -5.83
N SER A 187 23.12 2.41 -5.97
CA SER A 187 23.36 1.73 -7.24
C SER A 187 22.40 0.56 -7.42
N LEU A 188 21.79 0.47 -8.61
CA LEU A 188 21.01 -0.69 -9.02
C LEU A 188 21.83 -1.99 -8.92
N GLU A 189 23.11 -1.93 -9.32
CA GLU A 189 24.00 -3.09 -9.33
C GLU A 189 24.15 -3.72 -7.94
N ILE A 190 24.19 -2.89 -6.89
CA ILE A 190 24.29 -3.38 -5.51
C ILE A 190 23.00 -4.12 -5.11
N ALA A 191 21.83 -3.57 -5.46
CA ALA A 191 20.55 -4.23 -5.19
C ALA A 191 20.43 -5.55 -5.96
N LEU A 192 20.79 -5.56 -7.25
CA LEU A 192 20.76 -6.77 -8.07
C LEU A 192 21.71 -7.85 -7.56
N ARG A 193 22.92 -7.49 -7.14
CA ARG A 193 23.90 -8.45 -6.59
C ARG A 193 23.46 -9.07 -5.26
N ALA A 194 22.68 -8.34 -4.47
CA ALA A 194 22.18 -8.81 -3.18
C ALA A 194 20.92 -9.68 -3.29
N ALA A 195 20.28 -9.72 -4.46
CA ALA A 195 19.05 -10.46 -4.69
C ALA A 195 19.30 -11.97 -4.89
N GLY A 196 18.52 -12.80 -4.19
CA GLY A 196 18.45 -14.24 -4.41
C GLY A 196 17.14 -14.67 -5.08
N VAL A 197 16.92 -15.98 -5.21
CA VAL A 197 15.73 -16.54 -5.88
C VAL A 197 14.42 -16.03 -5.27
N ARG A 198 14.36 -15.84 -3.95
CA ARG A 198 13.18 -15.28 -3.26
C ARG A 198 12.91 -13.83 -3.62
N ASP A 199 13.93 -13.08 -4.04
CA ASP A 199 13.85 -11.67 -4.38
C ASP A 199 13.55 -11.43 -5.87
N ALA A 200 13.20 -12.46 -6.62
CA ALA A 200 12.85 -12.34 -8.03
C ALA A 200 11.72 -11.31 -8.28
N ILE A 201 10.78 -11.16 -7.34
CA ILE A 201 9.75 -10.09 -7.39
C ILE A 201 10.36 -8.69 -7.32
N THR A 202 11.39 -8.51 -6.49
CA THR A 202 12.15 -7.26 -6.37
C THR A 202 12.83 -6.95 -7.70
N VAL A 203 13.53 -7.93 -8.26
CA VAL A 203 14.26 -7.78 -9.54
C VAL A 203 13.30 -7.50 -10.69
N TRP A 204 12.15 -8.18 -10.75
CA TRP A 204 11.09 -7.89 -11.73
C TRP A 204 10.61 -6.44 -11.63
N HIS A 205 10.41 -5.91 -10.43
CA HIS A 205 10.03 -4.51 -10.26
C HIS A 205 11.14 -3.53 -10.67
N LEU A 206 12.39 -3.83 -10.35
CA LEU A 206 13.54 -3.03 -10.78
C LEU A 206 13.65 -3.00 -12.31
N MET A 207 13.41 -4.13 -12.98
CA MET A 207 13.40 -4.26 -14.43
C MET A 207 12.33 -3.36 -15.08
N THR A 208 11.12 -3.32 -14.54
CA THR A 208 10.01 -2.57 -15.18
C THR A 208 10.02 -1.07 -14.88
N ARG A 209 10.65 -0.63 -13.78
CA ARG A 209 10.65 0.79 -13.36
C ARG A 209 11.94 1.56 -13.68
N SER A 210 13.03 0.85 -13.98
CA SER A 210 14.31 1.50 -14.26
C SER A 210 14.41 2.06 -15.68
N LYS A 211 15.38 2.94 -15.92
CA LYS A 211 15.60 3.60 -17.23
C LYS A 211 17.01 3.35 -17.74
N GLY A 212 17.23 3.51 -19.05
CA GLY A 212 18.54 3.33 -19.68
C GLY A 212 18.94 1.87 -19.78
N GLU A 213 20.16 1.52 -19.39
CA GLU A 213 20.68 0.14 -19.44
C GLU A 213 20.19 -0.75 -18.29
N ALA A 214 19.62 -0.13 -17.25
CA ALA A 214 19.17 -0.82 -16.05
C ALA A 214 18.14 -1.95 -16.27
N PRO A 215 17.10 -1.81 -17.12
CA PRO A 215 16.19 -2.92 -17.42
C PRO A 215 16.89 -4.15 -17.99
N SER A 216 17.95 -3.94 -18.77
CA SER A 216 18.75 -5.01 -19.35
C SER A 216 19.52 -5.80 -18.29
N GLN A 217 20.15 -5.10 -17.35
CA GLN A 217 20.87 -5.74 -16.24
C GLN A 217 19.92 -6.50 -15.31
N ALA A 218 18.77 -5.91 -15.00
CA ALA A 218 17.76 -6.54 -14.16
C ALA A 218 17.13 -7.78 -14.84
N TYR A 219 16.93 -7.76 -16.17
CA TYR A 219 16.49 -8.93 -16.92
C TYR A 219 17.50 -10.08 -16.81
N ASP A 220 18.78 -9.79 -17.03
CA ASP A 220 19.82 -10.82 -17.02
C ASP A 220 19.88 -11.50 -15.63
N VAL A 221 19.79 -10.72 -14.56
CA VAL A 221 19.70 -11.26 -13.18
C VAL A 221 18.39 -12.04 -12.95
N LEU A 222 17.23 -11.54 -13.40
CA LEU A 222 15.96 -12.24 -13.23
C LEU A 222 15.99 -13.64 -13.90
N ALA A 223 16.57 -13.72 -15.10
CA ALA A 223 16.70 -14.96 -15.86
C ALA A 223 17.67 -15.97 -15.22
N GLU A 224 18.61 -15.51 -14.39
CA GLU A 224 19.47 -16.38 -13.57
C GLU A 224 18.74 -16.88 -12.31
N LEU A 225 17.85 -16.07 -11.74
CA LEU A 225 17.12 -16.42 -10.51
C LEU A 225 15.98 -17.39 -10.74
N ILE A 226 15.26 -17.26 -11.86
CA ILE A 226 14.08 -18.08 -12.16
C ILE A 226 14.01 -18.48 -13.65
N PRO A 227 13.40 -19.63 -13.97
CA PRO A 227 13.15 -20.01 -15.36
C PRO A 227 12.09 -19.08 -15.98
N LEU A 228 12.49 -18.31 -16.99
CA LEU A 228 11.56 -17.47 -17.75
C LEU A 228 10.97 -18.23 -18.95
N PRO A 229 9.66 -18.09 -19.22
CA PRO A 229 9.04 -18.67 -20.39
C PRO A 229 9.50 -17.96 -21.68
N ALA A 230 9.35 -18.61 -22.84
CA ALA A 230 9.81 -18.07 -24.12
C ALA A 230 9.16 -16.72 -24.47
N GLU A 231 7.91 -16.53 -24.05
CA GLU A 231 7.12 -15.32 -24.20
C GLU A 231 7.74 -14.13 -23.44
N ALA A 232 8.46 -14.39 -22.35
CA ALA A 232 9.19 -13.41 -21.56
C ALA A 232 10.62 -13.18 -22.08
N GLY A 233 10.83 -13.28 -23.39
CA GLY A 233 12.15 -13.10 -23.99
C GLY A 233 12.72 -11.69 -23.84
N ARG A 234 14.05 -11.59 -23.72
CA ARG A 234 14.81 -10.36 -23.50
C ARG A 234 14.40 -9.19 -24.38
N GLU A 235 14.35 -9.39 -25.69
CA GLU A 235 13.98 -8.34 -26.65
C GLU A 235 12.56 -7.82 -26.40
N ALA A 236 11.61 -8.71 -26.10
CA ALA A 236 10.22 -8.34 -25.84
C ALA A 236 10.07 -7.54 -24.53
N ILE A 237 10.79 -7.95 -23.48
CA ILE A 237 10.85 -7.24 -22.20
C ILE A 237 11.44 -5.85 -22.38
N LEU A 238 12.59 -5.73 -23.05
CA LEU A 238 13.27 -4.44 -23.26
C LEU A 238 12.50 -3.51 -24.20
N ALA A 239 11.70 -4.07 -25.10
CA ALA A 239 10.73 -3.31 -25.90
C ALA A 239 9.46 -2.91 -25.11
N GLY A 240 9.34 -3.29 -23.84
CA GLY A 240 8.20 -2.97 -22.98
C GLY A 240 6.90 -3.68 -23.38
N LYS A 241 6.98 -4.82 -24.07
CA LYS A 241 5.77 -5.56 -24.49
C LYS A 241 5.04 -6.09 -23.25
N SER A 242 3.80 -5.64 -23.05
CA SER A 242 3.01 -5.98 -21.86
C SER A 242 2.86 -7.48 -21.65
N GLU A 243 2.60 -8.24 -22.72
CA GLU A 243 2.47 -9.70 -22.65
C GLU A 243 3.76 -10.39 -22.15
N ALA A 244 4.93 -9.88 -22.53
CA ALA A 244 6.20 -10.43 -22.04
C ALA A 244 6.42 -10.11 -20.56
N ILE A 245 6.10 -8.87 -20.14
CA ILE A 245 6.18 -8.44 -18.74
C ILE A 245 5.24 -9.28 -17.86
N TYR A 246 4.04 -9.60 -18.36
CA TYR A 246 3.08 -10.46 -17.67
C TYR A 246 3.54 -11.93 -17.62
N ALA A 247 4.09 -12.46 -18.71
CA ALA A 247 4.66 -13.80 -18.70
C ALA A 247 5.81 -13.93 -17.69
N ALA A 248 6.65 -12.90 -17.57
CA ALA A 248 7.70 -12.84 -16.55
C ALA A 248 7.13 -12.75 -15.12
N TRP A 249 6.00 -12.06 -14.93
CA TRP A 249 5.29 -12.02 -13.65
C TRP A 249 4.75 -13.39 -13.26
N ASP A 250 4.04 -14.05 -14.17
CA ASP A 250 3.42 -15.36 -13.91
C ASP A 250 4.48 -16.41 -13.54
N ALA A 251 5.69 -16.30 -14.10
CA ALA A 251 6.84 -17.14 -13.77
C ALA A 251 7.34 -17.01 -12.32
N LEU A 252 7.00 -15.92 -11.61
CA LEU A 252 7.31 -15.75 -10.19
C LEU A 252 6.53 -16.73 -9.29
N GLY A 253 5.46 -17.36 -9.81
CA GLY A 253 4.65 -18.31 -9.04
C GLY A 253 3.81 -17.65 -7.95
N LEU A 254 3.57 -16.35 -8.05
CA LEU A 254 2.86 -15.56 -7.04
C LEU A 254 1.36 -15.38 -7.37
N GLY A 255 0.86 -16.04 -8.40
CA GLY A 255 -0.50 -15.85 -8.91
C GLY A 255 -0.55 -14.89 -10.09
N SER A 256 -1.69 -14.90 -10.79
CA SER A 256 -1.75 -14.30 -12.13
C SER A 256 -1.80 -12.78 -12.12
N ALA A 257 -1.08 -12.16 -13.07
CA ALA A 257 -1.24 -10.76 -13.42
C ALA A 257 -2.67 -10.40 -13.90
N GLU A 258 -3.55 -11.37 -14.17
CA GLU A 258 -4.93 -11.14 -14.60
C GLU A 258 -5.79 -10.37 -13.61
N ILE A 259 -5.63 -10.67 -12.31
CA ILE A 259 -6.33 -9.92 -11.25
C ILE A 259 -5.99 -8.44 -11.43
N TRP A 260 -4.71 -8.14 -11.63
CA TRP A 260 -4.24 -6.79 -11.88
C TRP A 260 -4.77 -6.18 -13.18
N ARG A 261 -4.71 -6.90 -14.30
CA ARG A 261 -5.23 -6.43 -15.61
C ARG A 261 -6.69 -6.00 -15.52
N THR A 262 -7.48 -6.77 -14.79
CA THR A 262 -8.91 -6.52 -14.60
C THR A 262 -9.12 -5.22 -13.82
N TRP A 263 -8.33 -5.00 -12.77
CA TRP A 263 -8.40 -3.77 -11.97
C TRP A 263 -7.94 -2.54 -12.71
N LYS A 264 -6.82 -2.58 -13.46
CA LYS A 264 -6.37 -1.42 -14.27
C LYS A 264 -7.45 -0.87 -15.20
N ARG A 265 -8.29 -1.72 -15.78
CA ARG A 265 -9.35 -1.31 -16.70
C ARG A 265 -10.53 -0.61 -16.01
N SER A 266 -10.62 -0.70 -14.69
CA SER A 266 -11.73 -0.16 -13.91
C SER A 266 -11.50 1.27 -13.39
N TRP A 267 -10.32 1.85 -13.66
CA TRP A 267 -9.87 3.18 -13.25
C TRP A 267 -9.56 4.09 -14.43
#